data_AF-A0A4Y2M7H8-F1
#
_entry.id   AF-A0A4Y2M7H8-F1
#
_cell.length_a   1.000
_cell.length_b   1.000
_cell.length_c   1.000
_cell.angle_alpha   90.00
_cell.angle_beta   90.00
_cell.angle_gamma   90.00
#
_symmetry.space_group_name_H-M   'P 1'
#
loop_
_entity.id
_entity.type
_entity.pdbx_description
1 polymer ?
#
loop_
_entity_poly.entity_id
_entity_poly.type
_entity_poly.pdbx_seq_one_letter_code
_entity_poly.pdbx_strand_id
1 'polypeptide(L)'
;MKTIDIFLDGPGGSGKTFLYSTLLSFIRGKGDIALPFATTGIAATLLKGGRTVHSGFKLPVPLLDTSVSSMRATSPEADKPRQAVLIIIDKITMLTKDGLRCIDSILRDLMNNDKPFGGKVMIIGGDFRRTLPVVPRGTRADAIESCIKSSPLWSKFTQNKYSLRWTNRAQYAAIEHLIRQSS
;
A
#
# COMPACT_ATOMS: atom_id res chain seq x y z
N MET A 1 -6.88 -14.95 -12.91
CA MET A 1 -6.52 -13.52 -12.96
C MET A 1 -5.33 -13.29 -12.03
N LYS A 2 -4.19 -12.81 -12.55
CA LYS A 2 -3.00 -12.51 -11.72
C LYS A 2 -3.27 -11.23 -10.95
N THR A 3 -3.15 -11.26 -9.63
CA THR A 3 -3.19 -10.04 -8.80
C THR A 3 -1.97 -9.18 -9.12
N ILE A 4 -2.16 -7.88 -9.30
CA ILE A 4 -1.12 -6.93 -9.69
C ILE A 4 -0.75 -6.10 -8.46
N ASP A 5 0.42 -6.38 -7.90
CA ASP A 5 1.01 -5.63 -6.80
C ASP A 5 2.19 -4.82 -7.34
N ILE A 6 2.14 -3.50 -7.24
CA ILE A 6 3.15 -2.59 -7.83
C ILE A 6 3.87 -1.84 -6.72
N PHE A 7 5.20 -1.84 -6.79
CA PHE A 7 6.03 -0.90 -6.04
C PHE A 7 6.48 0.27 -6.93
N LEU A 8 6.18 1.49 -6.49
CA LEU A 8 6.61 2.74 -7.11
C LEU A 8 7.80 3.33 -6.35
N ASP A 9 8.99 3.09 -6.89
CA ASP A 9 10.24 3.74 -6.46
C ASP A 9 10.36 5.11 -7.10
N GLY A 10 10.67 6.14 -6.30
CA GLY A 10 11.08 7.42 -6.83
C GLY A 10 11.62 8.35 -5.76
N PRO A 11 12.52 9.28 -6.10
CA PRO A 11 13.04 10.25 -5.15
C PRO A 11 11.98 11.24 -4.66
N GLY A 12 12.31 12.03 -3.64
CA GLY A 12 11.52 13.22 -3.28
C GLY A 12 11.28 14.12 -4.50
N GLY A 13 10.08 14.68 -4.65
CA GLY A 13 9.74 15.55 -5.78
C GLY A 13 9.42 14.84 -7.09
N SER A 14 9.46 13.51 -7.17
CA SER A 14 9.23 12.77 -8.42
C SER A 14 7.76 12.69 -8.88
N GLY A 15 6.82 13.36 -8.20
CA GLY A 15 5.40 13.32 -8.56
C GLY A 15 4.61 12.05 -8.19
N LYS A 16 5.14 11.16 -7.34
CA LYS A 16 4.41 9.97 -6.87
C LYS A 16 3.03 10.31 -6.29
N THR A 17 2.96 11.32 -5.42
CA THR A 17 1.70 11.78 -4.81
C THR A 17 0.72 12.29 -5.86
N PHE A 18 1.21 12.95 -6.91
CA PHE A 18 0.36 13.35 -8.04
C PHE A 18 -0.22 12.13 -8.75
N LEU A 19 0.61 11.13 -9.07
CA LEU A 19 0.16 9.88 -9.69
C LEU A 19 -0.89 9.15 -8.84
N TYR A 20 -0.67 9.03 -7.53
CA TYR A 20 -1.67 8.44 -6.63
C TYR A 20 -2.99 9.21 -6.71
N SER A 21 -2.95 10.53 -6.63
CA SER A 21 -4.14 11.39 -6.70
C SER A 21 -4.88 11.25 -8.03
N THR A 22 -4.17 11.17 -9.16
CA THR A 22 -4.76 10.90 -10.48
C THR A 22 -5.47 9.55 -10.50
N LEU A 23 -4.81 8.47 -10.05
CA LEU A 23 -5.40 7.13 -10.04
C LEU A 23 -6.62 7.05 -9.13
N LEU A 24 -6.52 7.60 -7.92
CA LEU A 24 -7.63 7.68 -6.97
C LEU A 24 -8.83 8.41 -7.56
N SER A 25 -8.59 9.54 -8.24
CA SER A 25 -9.66 10.35 -8.83
C SER A 25 -10.30 9.65 -10.03
N PHE A 26 -9.49 8.97 -10.85
CA PHE A 26 -9.97 8.21 -11.99
C PHE A 26 -10.88 7.06 -11.57
N ILE A 27 -10.45 6.22 -10.61
CA ILE A 27 -11.25 5.09 -10.12
C ILE A 27 -12.52 5.57 -9.44
N ARG A 28 -12.42 6.58 -8.56
CA ARG A 28 -13.60 7.15 -7.89
C ARG A 28 -14.57 7.82 -8.86
N GLY A 29 -14.06 8.41 -9.95
CA GLY A 29 -14.88 8.99 -11.02
C GLY A 29 -15.73 7.95 -11.76
N LYS A 30 -15.36 6.66 -11.70
CA LYS A 30 -16.17 5.54 -12.21
C LYS A 30 -17.20 5.01 -11.22
N GLY A 31 -17.24 5.55 -10.00
CA GLY A 31 -18.09 5.05 -8.91
C GLY A 31 -17.44 3.94 -8.07
N ASP A 32 -16.23 3.49 -8.42
CA ASP A 32 -15.51 2.46 -7.69
C ASP A 32 -14.80 3.00 -6.44
N ILE A 33 -14.52 2.11 -5.48
CA ILE A 33 -13.84 2.47 -4.24
C ILE A 33 -12.32 2.32 -4.38
N ALA A 34 -11.61 3.43 -4.20
CA ALA A 34 -10.15 3.45 -4.05
C ALA A 34 -9.74 4.05 -2.70
N LEU A 35 -8.87 3.34 -1.97
CA LEU A 35 -8.47 3.69 -0.62
C LEU A 35 -7.01 4.17 -0.56
N PRO A 36 -6.76 5.44 -0.26
CA PRO A 36 -5.44 5.96 0.03
C PRO A 36 -5.09 5.76 1.50
N PHE A 37 -3.95 5.13 1.72
CA PHE A 37 -3.28 5.06 3.02
C PHE A 37 -1.87 5.61 2.94
N ALA A 38 -1.31 5.91 4.11
CA ALA A 38 0.11 6.20 4.26
C ALA A 38 0.63 5.70 5.61
N THR A 39 1.94 5.62 5.77
CA THR A 39 2.54 5.22 7.06
C THR A 39 2.55 6.36 8.09
N THR A 40 2.53 7.63 7.65
CA THR A 40 2.52 8.81 8.53
C THR A 40 1.27 9.65 8.34
N GLY A 41 0.89 10.40 9.38
CA GLY A 41 -0.26 11.31 9.33
C GLY A 41 -0.11 12.39 8.27
N ILE A 42 1.07 13.02 8.17
CA ILE A 42 1.35 14.07 7.18
C ILE A 42 1.25 13.54 5.74
N ALA A 43 1.74 12.32 5.47
CA ALA A 43 1.60 11.74 4.14
C ALA A 43 0.13 11.40 3.82
N ALA A 44 -0.64 10.96 4.81
CA ALA A 44 -2.05 10.66 4.64
C ALA A 44 -2.88 11.90 4.31
N THR A 45 -2.59 13.07 4.91
CA THR A 45 -3.33 14.31 4.64
C THR A 45 -3.14 14.84 3.22
N LEU A 46 -2.05 14.47 2.55
CA LEU A 46 -1.79 14.84 1.14
C LEU A 46 -2.66 14.06 0.13
N LEU A 47 -3.33 12.99 0.57
CA LEU A 47 -4.22 12.19 -0.26
C LEU A 47 -5.67 12.46 0.14
N LYS A 48 -6.54 12.78 -0.82
CA LYS A 48 -7.95 13.05 -0.54
C LYS A 48 -8.63 11.82 0.08
N GLY A 49 -9.12 11.97 1.32
CA GLY A 49 -9.70 10.87 2.10
C GLY A 49 -8.65 9.89 2.66
N GLY A 50 -7.38 10.30 2.71
CA GLY A 50 -6.27 9.50 3.19
C GLY A 50 -6.31 9.25 4.68
N ARG A 51 -5.83 8.07 5.10
CA ARG A 51 -5.67 7.67 6.50
C ARG A 51 -4.32 7.03 6.72
N THR A 52 -3.87 6.95 7.97
CA THR A 52 -2.70 6.13 8.28
C THR A 52 -3.05 4.64 8.15
N VAL A 53 -2.08 3.79 7.82
CA VAL A 53 -2.30 2.32 7.81
C VAL A 53 -2.79 1.80 9.17
N HIS A 54 -2.31 2.38 10.27
CA HIS A 54 -2.77 2.04 11.62
C HIS A 54 -4.26 2.31 11.82
N SER A 55 -4.75 3.50 11.44
CA SER A 55 -6.16 3.84 11.60
C SER A 55 -7.06 3.19 10.56
N GLY A 56 -6.54 2.99 9.34
CA GLY A 56 -7.22 2.38 8.21
C GLY A 56 -7.46 0.89 8.38
N PHE A 57 -6.45 0.16 8.83
CA PHE A 57 -6.49 -1.29 9.04
C PHE A 57 -6.57 -1.69 10.52
N LYS A 58 -6.76 -0.74 11.44
CA LYS A 58 -6.83 -1.00 12.89
C LYS A 58 -5.63 -1.79 13.42
N LEU A 59 -4.44 -1.43 12.96
CA LEU A 59 -3.20 -2.08 13.37
C LEU A 59 -2.77 -1.60 14.76
N PRO A 60 -2.27 -2.50 15.63
CA PRO A 60 -1.77 -2.11 16.94
C PRO A 60 -0.51 -1.23 16.84
N VAL A 61 -0.21 -0.55 17.94
CA VAL A 61 1.04 0.19 18.16
C VAL A 61 1.59 -0.27 19.51
N PRO A 62 2.79 -0.88 19.59
CA PRO A 62 3.73 -1.14 18.50
C PRO A 62 3.31 -2.29 17.56
N LEU A 63 3.96 -2.37 16.39
CA LEU A 63 3.85 -3.51 15.46
C LEU A 63 4.94 -4.53 15.79
N LEU A 64 4.51 -5.74 16.12
CA LEU A 64 5.34 -6.90 16.44
C LEU A 64 5.02 -8.05 15.49
N ASP A 65 5.87 -9.07 15.46
CA ASP A 65 5.69 -10.31 14.68
C ASP A 65 4.36 -11.03 14.98
N THR A 66 3.86 -10.93 16.21
CA THR A 66 2.59 -11.49 16.71
C THR A 66 1.40 -10.54 16.55
N SER A 67 1.60 -9.34 16.01
CA SER A 67 0.53 -8.35 15.88
C SER A 67 -0.58 -8.81 14.93
N VAL A 68 -1.82 -8.55 15.32
CA VAL A 68 -3.02 -8.81 14.52
C VAL A 68 -3.87 -7.54 14.51
N SER A 69 -4.54 -7.28 13.38
CA SER A 69 -5.50 -6.19 13.29
C SER A 69 -6.67 -6.43 14.24
N SER A 70 -7.16 -5.38 14.90
CA SER A 70 -8.39 -5.46 15.69
C SER A 70 -9.66 -5.27 14.85
N MET A 71 -9.54 -5.08 13.53
CA MET A 71 -10.67 -5.00 12.62
C MET A 71 -11.36 -6.36 12.54
N ARG A 72 -12.66 -6.39 12.85
CA ARG A 72 -13.47 -7.59 12.70
C ARG A 72 -14.05 -7.62 11.30
N ALA A 73 -14.06 -8.79 10.67
CA ALA A 73 -14.69 -8.95 9.36
C ALA A 73 -16.16 -8.48 9.38
N THR A 74 -16.93 -8.79 10.40
CA THR A 74 -18.35 -8.40 10.45
C THR A 74 -18.60 -6.92 10.75
N SER A 75 -17.56 -6.11 10.99
CA SER A 75 -17.77 -4.70 11.36
C SER A 75 -17.97 -3.79 10.15
N PRO A 76 -18.73 -2.68 10.27
CA PRO A 76 -18.96 -1.75 9.15
C PRO A 76 -17.67 -1.15 8.57
N GLU A 77 -16.61 -1.04 9.37
CA GLU A 77 -15.32 -0.53 8.91
C GLU A 77 -14.63 -1.46 7.90
N ALA A 78 -14.96 -2.76 7.91
CA ALA A 78 -14.41 -3.74 6.98
C ALA A 78 -15.00 -3.63 5.56
N ASP A 79 -16.16 -2.99 5.41
CA ASP A 79 -16.86 -2.91 4.12
C ASP A 79 -16.07 -2.10 3.09
N LYS A 80 -15.42 -1.01 3.52
CA LYS A 80 -14.61 -0.19 2.61
C LYS A 80 -13.42 -0.99 2.05
N PRO A 81 -12.54 -1.61 2.86
CA PRO A 81 -11.50 -2.49 2.34
C PRO A 81 -12.02 -3.64 1.47
N ARG A 82 -13.18 -4.24 1.81
CA ARG A 82 -13.79 -5.29 1.00
C ARG A 82 -14.23 -4.85 -0.39
N GLN A 83 -14.84 -3.68 -0.49
CA GLN A 83 -15.35 -3.17 -1.77
C GLN A 83 -14.27 -2.44 -2.57
N ALA A 84 -13.16 -2.05 -1.93
CA ALA A 84 -12.07 -1.37 -2.61
C ALA A 84 -11.50 -2.23 -3.74
N VAL A 85 -11.42 -1.64 -4.93
CA VAL A 85 -10.75 -2.25 -6.10
C VAL A 85 -9.27 -1.88 -6.13
N LEU A 86 -8.88 -0.78 -5.49
CA LEU A 86 -7.52 -0.27 -5.40
C LEU A 86 -7.19 0.20 -3.98
N ILE A 87 -6.04 -0.24 -3.46
CA ILE A 87 -5.48 0.25 -2.21
C ILE A 87 -4.08 0.82 -2.50
N ILE A 88 -3.88 2.08 -2.11
CA ILE A 88 -2.58 2.76 -2.24
C ILE A 88 -1.97 2.94 -0.85
N ILE A 89 -0.67 2.67 -0.68
CA ILE A 89 0.06 2.99 0.55
C ILE A 89 1.30 3.82 0.22
N ASP A 90 1.27 5.12 0.57
CA ASP A 90 2.45 5.99 0.46
C ASP A 90 3.37 5.86 1.68
N LYS A 91 4.64 6.22 1.47
CA LYS A 91 5.71 6.12 2.48
C LYS A 91 5.87 4.71 3.05
N ILE A 92 5.66 3.69 2.22
CA ILE A 92 5.72 2.27 2.63
C ILE A 92 7.06 1.89 3.26
N THR A 93 8.13 2.62 2.95
CA THR A 93 9.49 2.38 3.48
C THR A 93 9.60 2.55 4.99
N MET A 94 8.65 3.24 5.63
CA MET A 94 8.58 3.39 7.08
C MET A 94 7.75 2.29 7.76
N LEU A 95 7.06 1.44 6.99
CA LEU A 95 6.32 0.30 7.52
C LEU A 95 7.28 -0.86 7.78
N THR A 96 7.09 -1.59 8.88
CA THR A 96 7.85 -2.80 9.14
C THR A 96 7.33 -3.98 8.32
N LYS A 97 8.14 -5.03 8.15
CA LYS A 97 7.73 -6.31 7.55
C LYS A 97 6.51 -6.90 8.26
N ASP A 98 6.41 -6.73 9.57
CA ASP A 98 5.30 -7.21 10.39
C ASP A 98 4.03 -6.38 10.17
N GLY A 99 4.17 -5.07 9.97
CA GLY A 99 3.08 -4.23 9.52
C GLY A 99 2.52 -4.68 8.17
N LEU A 100 3.39 -4.99 7.21
CA LEU A 100 2.98 -5.50 5.90
C LEU A 100 2.31 -6.87 6.01
N ARG A 101 2.84 -7.79 6.84
CA ARG A 101 2.23 -9.09 7.13
C ARG A 101 0.84 -8.93 7.75
N CYS A 102 0.68 -8.00 8.70
CA CYS A 102 -0.60 -7.77 9.36
C CYS A 102 -1.65 -7.23 8.39
N ILE A 103 -1.26 -6.34 7.46
CA ILE A 103 -2.14 -5.86 6.37
C ILE A 103 -2.55 -7.00 5.43
N ASP A 104 -1.60 -7.85 5.02
CA ASP A 104 -1.90 -9.03 4.19
C ASP A 104 -2.89 -9.97 4.89
N SER A 105 -2.63 -10.29 6.17
CA SER A 105 -3.50 -11.16 6.98
C SER A 105 -4.93 -10.62 7.05
N ILE A 106 -5.12 -9.36 7.44
CA ILE A 106 -6.48 -8.82 7.55
C ILE A 106 -7.17 -8.77 6.20
N LEU A 107 -6.48 -8.46 5.10
CA LEU A 107 -7.10 -8.46 3.78
C LEU A 107 -7.51 -9.85 3.31
N ARG A 108 -6.72 -10.89 3.61
CA ARG A 108 -7.09 -12.29 3.38
C ARG A 108 -8.33 -12.69 4.17
N ASP A 109 -8.37 -12.32 5.45
CA ASP A 109 -9.50 -12.58 6.34
C ASP A 109 -10.78 -11.88 5.84
N LEU A 110 -10.67 -10.60 5.44
CA LEU A 110 -11.80 -9.82 4.94
C LEU A 110 -12.38 -10.36 3.63
N MET A 111 -11.49 -10.89 2.77
CA MET A 111 -11.84 -11.41 1.45
C MET A 111 -12.05 -12.92 1.43
N ASN A 112 -11.91 -13.59 2.57
CA ASN A 112 -12.05 -15.02 2.76
C ASN A 112 -11.30 -15.85 1.70
N ASN A 113 -10.02 -15.52 1.46
CA ASN A 113 -9.17 -16.26 0.53
C ASN A 113 -7.67 -16.11 0.86
N ASP A 114 -6.86 -17.06 0.39
CA ASP A 114 -5.42 -17.11 0.64
C ASP A 114 -4.56 -16.34 -0.38
N LYS A 115 -5.18 -15.56 -1.28
CA LYS A 115 -4.41 -14.77 -2.25
C LYS A 115 -3.68 -13.65 -1.50
N PRO A 116 -2.46 -13.28 -1.91
CA PRO A 116 -1.77 -12.11 -1.37
C PRO A 116 -2.72 -10.90 -1.35
N PHE A 117 -2.77 -10.22 -0.20
CA PHE A 117 -3.62 -9.07 0.08
C PHE A 117 -5.11 -9.32 -0.22
N GLY A 118 -5.60 -10.56 -0.03
CA GLY A 118 -6.98 -10.93 -0.33
C GLY A 118 -7.35 -10.82 -1.81
N GLY A 119 -6.35 -10.73 -2.71
CA GLY A 119 -6.54 -10.51 -4.13
C GLY A 119 -6.77 -9.04 -4.52
N LYS A 120 -6.55 -8.09 -3.61
CA LYS A 120 -6.65 -6.65 -3.89
C LYS A 120 -5.53 -6.17 -4.79
N VAL A 121 -5.80 -5.14 -5.59
CA VAL A 121 -4.75 -4.41 -6.31
C VAL A 121 -4.06 -3.47 -5.33
N MET A 122 -2.78 -3.74 -5.08
CA MET A 122 -1.96 -2.91 -4.19
C MET A 122 -0.98 -2.05 -4.98
N ILE A 123 -1.00 -0.74 -4.73
CA ILE A 123 0.06 0.17 -5.17
C ILE A 123 0.75 0.71 -3.92
N ILE A 124 1.97 0.28 -3.70
CA ILE A 124 2.80 0.80 -2.61
C ILE A 124 3.89 1.70 -3.19
N GLY A 125 4.27 2.73 -2.46
CA GLY A 125 5.39 3.54 -2.91
C GLY A 125 6.05 4.31 -1.80
N GLY A 126 7.25 4.78 -2.11
CA GLY A 126 8.12 5.39 -1.13
C GLY A 126 9.51 5.60 -1.70
N ASP A 127 10.44 5.93 -0.81
CA ASP A 127 11.82 6.21 -1.19
C ASP A 127 12.76 5.63 -0.13
N PHE A 128 13.36 4.48 -0.43
CA PHE A 128 14.26 3.79 0.50
C PHE A 128 15.55 4.57 0.76
N ARG A 129 15.81 5.65 -0.01
CA ARG A 129 16.93 6.57 0.22
C ARG A 129 16.63 7.59 1.32
N ARG A 130 15.38 7.69 1.82
CA ARG A 130 14.98 8.72 2.81
C ARG A 130 14.86 8.18 4.21
N THR A 131 13.80 7.43 4.49
CA THR A 131 13.47 6.97 5.84
C THR A 131 13.04 5.51 5.83
N LEU A 132 13.75 4.72 6.64
CA LEU A 132 13.47 3.32 6.97
C LEU A 132 12.57 3.23 8.21
N PRO A 133 12.08 2.04 8.59
CA PRO A 133 11.30 1.88 9.82
C PRO A 133 12.14 2.26 11.04
N VAL A 134 11.47 2.79 12.07
CA VAL A 134 12.11 3.16 13.33
C VAL A 134 12.10 1.94 14.25
N VAL A 135 13.29 1.46 14.62
CA VAL A 135 13.48 0.41 15.63
C VAL A 135 14.08 1.06 16.89
N PRO A 136 13.29 1.32 17.95
CA PRO A 136 13.80 1.95 19.16
C PRO A 136 14.95 1.14 19.76
N ARG A 137 16.09 1.79 20.00
CA ARG A 137 17.32 1.17 20.53
C ARG A 137 17.90 0.04 19.65
N GLY A 138 17.46 -0.07 18.39
CA GLY A 138 17.95 -1.06 17.44
C GLY A 138 19.24 -0.63 16.74
N THR A 139 19.96 -1.61 16.23
CA THR A 139 21.11 -1.47 15.34
C THR A 139 20.67 -1.18 13.90
N ARG A 140 21.65 -0.88 13.03
CA ARG A 140 21.40 -0.78 11.59
C ARG A 140 20.90 -2.11 11.00
N ALA A 141 21.39 -3.23 11.52
CA ALA A 141 20.95 -4.55 11.09
C ALA A 141 19.47 -4.75 11.41
N ASP A 142 19.02 -4.36 12.61
CA ASP A 142 17.62 -4.47 13.02
C ASP A 142 16.70 -3.60 12.16
N ALA A 143 17.16 -2.38 11.81
CA ALA A 143 16.42 -1.52 10.88
C ALA A 143 16.24 -2.19 9.50
N ILE A 144 17.30 -2.79 8.94
CA ILE A 144 17.24 -3.54 7.67
C ILE A 144 16.34 -4.77 7.81
N GLU A 145 16.44 -5.52 8.90
CA GLU A 145 15.66 -6.73 9.11
C GLU A 145 14.17 -6.41 9.26
N SER A 146 13.82 -5.27 9.87
CA SER A 146 12.45 -4.80 9.96
C SER A 146 11.91 -4.23 8.64
N CYS A 147 12.76 -3.89 7.67
CA CYS A 147 12.31 -3.31 6.40
C CYS A 147 11.38 -4.27 5.64
N ILE A 148 10.41 -3.71 4.93
CA ILE A 148 9.52 -4.50 4.07
C ILE A 148 10.28 -5.31 3.01
N LYS A 149 11.48 -4.89 2.58
CA LYS A 149 12.31 -5.63 1.63
C LYS A 149 12.74 -7.00 2.15
N SER A 150 12.80 -7.16 3.47
CA SER A 150 13.11 -8.40 4.17
C SER A 150 11.86 -9.28 4.36
N SER A 151 10.68 -8.80 3.98
CA SER A 151 9.43 -9.57 4.01
C SER A 151 9.34 -10.54 2.84
N PRO A 152 8.87 -11.79 3.03
CA PRO A 152 8.55 -12.70 1.93
C PRO A 152 7.51 -12.12 0.96
N LEU A 153 6.62 -11.24 1.45
CA LEU A 153 5.60 -10.56 0.65
C LEU A 153 6.20 -9.56 -0.35
N TRP A 154 7.42 -9.09 -0.13
CA TRP A 154 8.10 -8.18 -1.06
C TRP A 154 8.24 -8.78 -2.46
N SER A 155 8.45 -10.09 -2.54
CA SER A 155 8.55 -10.82 -3.81
C SER A 155 7.28 -10.78 -4.67
N LYS A 156 6.13 -10.41 -4.08
CA LYS A 156 4.86 -10.28 -4.79
C LYS A 156 4.75 -8.97 -5.56
N PHE A 157 5.50 -7.94 -5.14
CA PHE A 157 5.49 -6.65 -5.80
C PHE A 157 6.39 -6.65 -7.04
N THR A 158 5.81 -6.32 -8.18
CA THR A 158 6.59 -6.02 -9.38
C THR A 158 7.28 -4.67 -9.17
N GLN A 159 8.60 -4.69 -9.15
CA GLN A 159 9.41 -3.48 -9.00
C GLN A 159 9.46 -2.73 -10.32
N ASN A 160 8.56 -1.77 -10.50
CA ASN A 160 8.64 -0.87 -11.63
C ASN A 160 9.46 0.36 -11.20
N LYS A 161 10.75 0.36 -11.57
CA LYS A 161 11.60 1.56 -11.50
C LYS A 161 11.18 2.50 -12.62
N TYR A 162 10.10 3.25 -12.41
CA TYR A 162 9.84 4.38 -13.28
C TYR A 162 10.84 5.48 -12.94
N SER A 163 11.91 5.57 -13.73
CA SER A 163 12.56 6.86 -13.96
C SER A 163 11.51 7.75 -14.61
N LEU A 164 10.80 8.53 -13.80
CA LEU A 164 9.68 9.37 -14.23
C LEU A 164 10.22 10.55 -15.05
N ARG A 165 10.71 10.28 -16.27
CA ARG A 165 10.62 11.23 -17.37
C ARG A 165 9.18 11.18 -17.85
N TRP A 166 8.39 12.10 -17.31
CA TRP A 166 6.99 12.33 -17.58
C TRP A 166 6.66 12.19 -19.06
N THR A 167 5.97 11.11 -19.42
CA THR A 167 5.16 11.06 -20.64
C THR A 167 3.84 10.40 -20.30
N ASN A 168 2.77 10.97 -20.85
CA ASN A 168 1.37 10.53 -20.70
C ASN A 168 1.17 9.03 -20.97
N ARG A 169 2.11 8.37 -21.68
CA ARG A 169 2.10 6.93 -21.96
C ARG A 169 2.24 6.02 -20.74
N ALA A 170 3.03 6.38 -19.73
CA ALA A 170 3.19 5.50 -18.55
C ALA A 170 1.93 5.49 -17.66
N GLN A 171 1.26 6.64 -17.55
CA GLN A 171 -0.04 6.76 -16.91
C GLN A 171 -1.11 6.00 -17.70
N TYR A 172 -1.16 6.18 -19.02
CA TYR A 172 -2.07 5.43 -19.89
C TYR A 172 -1.83 3.93 -19.86
N ALA A 173 -0.58 3.46 -19.82
CA ALA A 173 -0.28 2.03 -19.77
C ALA A 173 -0.70 1.41 -18.44
N ALA A 174 -0.43 2.07 -17.31
CA ALA A 174 -0.88 1.60 -16.00
C ALA A 174 -2.41 1.61 -15.89
N ILE A 175 -3.06 2.66 -16.38
CA ILE A 175 -4.51 2.81 -16.39
C ILE A 175 -5.17 1.81 -17.36
N GLU A 176 -4.69 1.67 -18.60
CA GLU A 176 -5.20 0.69 -19.58
C GLU A 176 -5.00 -0.75 -19.12
N HIS A 177 -3.85 -1.06 -18.49
CA HIS A 177 -3.60 -2.39 -17.97
C HIS A 177 -4.53 -2.73 -16.79
N LEU A 178 -4.85 -1.74 -15.95
CA LEU A 178 -5.87 -1.88 -14.90
C LEU A 178 -7.29 -1.96 -15.48
N ILE A 179 -7.61 -1.24 -16.56
CA ILE A 179 -8.94 -1.27 -17.22
C ILE A 179 -9.18 -2.59 -17.94
N ARG A 180 -8.21 -3.11 -18.70
CA ARG A 180 -8.34 -4.34 -19.50
C ARG A 180 -8.51 -5.61 -18.65
N GLN A 181 -8.19 -5.58 -17.36
CA GLN A 181 -8.31 -6.75 -16.49
C GLN A 181 -9.49 -6.68 -15.52
N SER A 182 -10.21 -5.56 -15.49
CA SER A 182 -11.50 -5.42 -14.79
C SER A 182 -12.71 -5.69 -15.71
N SER A 183 -12.45 -6.10 -16.97
CA SER A 183 -13.43 -6.53 -17.97
C SER A 183 -13.37 -8.05 -18.11
#